data_AF-A0A8J7Q5U2-F1
#
_entry.id   AF-A0A8J7Q5U2-F1
#
_cell.length_a   1.000
_cell.length_b   1.000
_cell.length_c   1.000
_cell.angle_alpha   90.00
_cell.angle_beta   90.00
_cell.angle_gamma   90.00
#
_symmetry.space_group_name_H-M   'P 1'
#
loop_
_entity.id
_entity.type
_entity.pdbx_description
1 polymer ?
#
loop_
_entity_poly.entity_id
_entity_poly.type
_entity_poly.pdbx_seq_one_letter_code
_entity_poly.pdbx_strand_id
1 'polypeptide(L)'
;MPDHECDGCGACCGTFPVFASAADGDREVRIASEARKLPEHLATPGHRFQLFPLPFHETCCFLDEAARCTIYATRPDVCRAFPAGGDQCQEARARIGLPPLAPAAHGGLS
;
A
#
# COMPACT_ATOMS: atom_id res chain seq x y z
N MET A 1 -11.10 13.76 -15.06
CA MET A 1 -9.74 13.71 -14.49
C MET A 1 -8.99 12.61 -15.22
N PRO A 2 -7.67 12.73 -15.43
CA PRO A 2 -6.91 11.68 -16.08
C PRO A 2 -6.99 10.38 -15.27
N ASP A 3 -7.10 9.25 -15.95
CA ASP A 3 -6.93 7.94 -15.31
C ASP A 3 -5.44 7.73 -15.01
N HIS A 4 -5.12 7.11 -13.88
CA HIS A 4 -3.76 6.87 -13.42
C HIS A 4 -3.67 5.43 -12.92
N GLU A 5 -2.62 4.72 -13.35
CA GLU A 5 -2.36 3.36 -12.92
C GLU A 5 -1.14 3.32 -11.99
N CYS A 6 -1.25 2.55 -10.91
CA CYS A 6 -0.14 2.34 -9.99
C CYS A 6 1.03 1.67 -10.73
N ASP A 7 2.16 2.36 -10.82
CA ASP A 7 3.39 1.84 -11.44
C ASP A 7 4.19 0.92 -10.51
N GLY A 8 3.72 0.73 -9.26
CA GLY A 8 4.36 -0.09 -8.24
C GLY A 8 5.70 0.48 -7.75
N CYS A 9 5.82 1.80 -7.64
CA CYS A 9 7.00 2.50 -7.12
C CYS A 9 7.25 2.35 -5.60
N GLY A 10 6.29 1.81 -4.84
CA GLY A 10 6.43 1.64 -3.39
C GLY A 10 6.35 2.92 -2.54
N ALA A 11 6.16 4.11 -3.14
CA ALA A 11 6.17 5.39 -2.41
C ALA A 11 5.19 5.44 -1.24
N CYS A 12 3.95 4.98 -1.45
CA CYS A 12 2.93 4.95 -0.39
C CYS A 12 3.27 3.95 0.72
N CYS A 13 3.99 2.88 0.41
CA CYS A 13 4.35 1.80 1.34
C CYS A 13 5.36 2.24 2.40
N GLY A 14 6.11 3.32 2.20
CA GLY A 14 7.01 3.91 3.20
C GLY A 14 6.54 5.26 3.78
N THR A 15 5.39 5.77 3.32
CA THR A 15 4.96 7.15 3.66
C THR A 15 3.79 7.18 4.64
N PHE A 16 2.78 6.34 4.43
CA PHE A 16 1.53 6.40 5.19
C PHE A 16 1.32 5.14 6.02
N PRO A 17 0.79 5.24 7.25
CA PRO A 17 0.42 4.07 8.03
C PRO A 17 -0.54 3.15 7.25
N VAL A 18 -0.25 1.86 7.25
CA VAL A 18 -1.06 0.85 6.58
C VAL A 18 -1.59 -0.13 7.62
N PHE A 19 -2.91 -0.16 7.74
CA PHE A 19 -3.62 -1.10 8.59
C PHE A 19 -4.50 -2.01 7.74
N ALA A 20 -4.68 -3.24 8.19
CA ALA A 20 -5.48 -4.24 7.51
C ALA A 20 -6.52 -4.83 8.46
N SER A 21 -7.69 -5.16 7.92
CA SER A 21 -8.78 -5.80 8.65
C SER A 21 -8.52 -7.29 8.88
N ALA A 22 -9.40 -7.95 9.64
CA ALA A 22 -9.38 -9.42 9.73
C ALA A 22 -9.62 -10.07 8.36
N ALA A 23 -10.59 -9.55 7.59
CA ALA A 23 -10.91 -10.06 6.25
C ALA A 23 -9.75 -9.89 5.25
N ASP A 24 -8.95 -8.84 5.39
CA ASP A 24 -7.70 -8.71 4.62
C ASP A 24 -6.70 -9.79 5.00
N GLY A 25 -6.58 -10.13 6.28
CA GLY A 25 -5.76 -11.24 6.76
C GLY A 25 -6.24 -12.62 6.30
N ASP A 26 -7.56 -12.79 6.13
CA ASP A 26 -8.12 -14.03 5.55
C ASP A 26 -7.83 -14.13 4.05
N ARG A 27 -7.83 -12.99 3.35
CA ARG A 27 -7.53 -12.89 1.91
C ARG A 27 -6.05 -13.07 1.59
N GLU A 28 -5.18 -12.52 2.44
CA GLU A 28 -3.74 -12.65 2.37
C GLU A 28 -3.22 -13.19 3.70
N VAL A 29 -3.11 -14.51 3.78
CA VAL A 29 -2.72 -15.22 5.02
C VAL A 29 -1.38 -14.77 5.57
N ARG A 30 -0.47 -14.26 4.71
CA ARG A 30 0.82 -13.72 5.14
C ARG A 30 0.68 -12.49 6.03
N ILE A 31 -0.42 -11.71 5.93
CA ILE A 31 -0.68 -10.58 6.84
C ILE A 31 -0.73 -11.06 8.29
N ALA A 32 -1.32 -12.22 8.56
CA ALA A 32 -1.43 -12.73 9.93
C ALA A 32 -0.07 -13.13 10.54
N SER A 33 0.92 -13.50 9.71
CA SER A 33 2.24 -13.94 10.16
C SER A 33 3.34 -12.87 10.06
N GLU A 34 3.28 -11.97 9.08
CA GLU A 34 4.34 -10.99 8.77
C GLU A 34 4.00 -9.57 9.26
N ALA A 35 2.72 -9.24 9.46
CA ALA A 35 2.30 -7.95 10.00
C ALA A 35 2.21 -7.99 11.53
N ARG A 36 2.15 -6.81 12.17
CA ARG A 36 1.90 -6.73 13.61
C ARG A 36 0.41 -6.83 13.90
N LYS A 37 0.00 -7.86 14.64
CA LYS A 37 -1.35 -7.90 15.22
C LYS A 37 -1.52 -6.81 16.28
N LEU A 38 -2.57 -6.01 16.16
CA LEU A 38 -2.86 -4.96 17.14
C LEU A 38 -3.40 -5.56 18.45
N PRO A 39 -2.98 -5.02 19.61
CA PRO A 39 -3.63 -5.31 20.89
C PRO A 39 -5.13 -5.05 20.83
N GLU A 40 -5.93 -5.80 21.58
CA GLU A 40 -7.40 -5.73 21.48
C GLU A 40 -7.96 -4.33 21.76
N HIS A 41 -7.36 -3.58 22.69
CA HIS A 41 -7.79 -2.21 23.01
C HIS A 41 -7.49 -1.17 21.91
N LEU A 42 -6.67 -1.51 20.91
CA LEU A 42 -6.39 -0.67 19.73
C LEU A 42 -7.03 -1.21 18.45
N ALA A 43 -7.54 -2.44 18.49
CA ALA A 43 -8.09 -3.09 17.33
C ALA A 43 -9.50 -2.58 17.03
N THR A 44 -9.79 -2.33 15.76
CA THR A 44 -11.13 -2.01 15.25
C THR A 44 -11.48 -2.97 14.11
N PRO A 45 -12.73 -3.03 13.63
CA PRO A 45 -13.07 -3.86 12.48
C PRO A 45 -12.20 -3.62 11.25
N GLY A 46 -11.79 -2.36 11.02
CA GLY A 46 -10.90 -1.98 9.91
C GLY A 46 -9.41 -2.15 10.23
N HIS A 47 -9.02 -2.14 11.51
CA HIS A 47 -7.63 -2.19 11.94
C HIS A 47 -7.41 -3.37 12.88
N ARG A 48 -7.01 -4.52 12.33
CA ARG A 48 -6.61 -5.69 13.10
C ARG A 48 -5.11 -5.95 13.03
N PHE A 49 -4.51 -5.63 11.89
CA PHE A 49 -3.08 -5.77 11.64
C PHE A 49 -2.50 -4.42 11.21
N GLN A 50 -1.25 -4.17 11.59
CA GLN A 50 -0.46 -3.04 11.15
C GLN A 50 0.66 -3.56 10.24
N LEU A 51 0.67 -3.10 8.99
CA LEU A 51 1.68 -3.45 7.99
C LEU A 51 2.80 -2.39 7.92
N PHE A 52 2.46 -1.13 8.24
CA PHE A 52 3.41 -0.03 8.35
C PHE A 52 2.87 1.05 9.31
N PRO A 53 3.72 1.76 10.07
CA PRO A 53 5.10 1.42 10.39
C PRO A 53 5.20 0.16 11.24
N LEU A 54 6.32 -0.55 11.14
CA LEU A 54 6.67 -1.66 12.02
C LEU A 54 8.01 -1.39 12.70
N PRO A 55 8.26 -1.93 13.90
CA PRO A 55 9.59 -1.86 14.50
C PRO A 55 10.65 -2.40 13.53
N PHE A 56 11.75 -1.67 13.38
CA PHE A 56 12.89 -2.03 12.53
C PHE A 56 12.59 -2.13 11.03
N HIS A 57 11.46 -1.63 10.56
CA HIS A 57 11.13 -1.56 9.14
C HIS A 57 11.05 -0.10 8.69
N GLU A 58 11.70 0.20 7.56
CA GLU A 58 11.61 1.53 6.93
C GLU A 58 10.42 1.66 5.97
N THR A 59 9.85 0.52 5.55
CA THR A 59 8.71 0.43 4.63
C THR A 59 7.74 -0.68 5.08
N CYS A 60 6.59 -0.78 4.41
CA CYS A 60 5.63 -1.87 4.59
C CYS A 60 6.32 -3.23 4.51
N CYS A 61 5.98 -4.16 5.42
CA CYS A 61 6.58 -5.50 5.46
C CYS A 61 6.39 -6.34 4.18
N PHE A 62 5.51 -5.93 3.27
CA PHE A 62 5.30 -6.60 1.98
C PHE A 62 6.01 -5.92 0.80
N LEU A 63 6.79 -4.87 1.04
CA LEU A 63 7.60 -4.23 0.01
C LEU A 63 8.98 -4.92 -0.06
N ASP A 64 9.35 -5.42 -1.24
CA ASP A 64 10.67 -6.02 -1.44
C ASP A 64 11.77 -4.97 -1.67
N GLU A 65 13.02 -5.43 -1.80
CA GLU A 65 14.20 -4.60 -2.04
C GLU A 65 14.13 -3.82 -3.37
N ALA A 66 13.31 -4.27 -4.32
CA ALA A 66 13.06 -3.61 -5.59
C ALA A 66 11.85 -2.65 -5.54
N ALA A 67 11.36 -2.33 -4.34
CA ALA A 67 10.18 -1.50 -4.09
C ALA A 67 8.88 -2.06 -4.69
N ARG A 68 8.78 -3.38 -4.88
CA ARG A 68 7.57 -4.05 -5.39
C ARG A 68 6.77 -4.65 -4.25
N CYS A 69 5.46 -4.45 -4.31
CA CYS A 69 4.55 -5.07 -3.36
C CYS A 69 4.40 -6.57 -3.68
N THR A 70 4.87 -7.42 -2.78
CA THR A 70 4.85 -8.88 -2.94
C THR A 70 3.46 -9.50 -2.79
N ILE A 71 2.47 -8.73 -2.33
CA ILE A 71 1.06 -9.14 -2.21
C ILE A 71 0.14 -8.32 -3.12
N TYR A 72 0.65 -7.81 -4.25
CA TYR A 72 -0.07 -6.83 -5.09
C TYR A 72 -1.49 -7.28 -5.50
N ALA A 73 -1.66 -8.57 -5.81
CA ALA A 73 -2.94 -9.16 -6.21
C ALA A 73 -3.95 -9.26 -5.04
N THR A 74 -3.46 -9.49 -3.83
CA THR A 74 -4.23 -9.77 -2.61
C THR A 74 -4.17 -8.63 -1.61
N ARG A 75 -3.69 -7.44 -2.02
CA ARG A 75 -3.51 -6.22 -1.20
C ARG A 75 -4.64 -5.99 -0.20
N PRO A 76 -4.43 -5.32 0.94
CA PRO A 76 -5.53 -4.90 1.79
C PRO A 76 -6.51 -3.95 1.08
N ASP A 77 -7.76 -3.89 1.54
CA ASP A 77 -8.77 -2.98 0.97
C ASP A 77 -8.34 -1.51 1.01
N VAL A 78 -7.65 -1.08 2.08
CA VAL A 78 -7.09 0.29 2.15
C VAL A 78 -6.09 0.59 1.04
N CYS A 79 -5.29 -0.41 0.64
CA CYS A 79 -4.30 -0.26 -0.43
C CYS A 79 -4.96 -0.27 -1.82
N ARG A 80 -6.09 -0.97 -1.98
CA ARG A 80 -6.91 -0.92 -3.22
C ARG A 80 -7.66 0.39 -3.36
N ALA A 81 -8.17 0.93 -2.25
CA ALA A 81 -8.90 2.19 -2.22
C ALA A 81 -7.99 3.42 -2.36
N PHE A 82 -6.68 3.25 -2.24
CA PHE A 82 -5.71 4.34 -2.40
C PHE A 82 -5.59 4.73 -3.88
N PRO A 83 -6.00 5.95 -4.29
CA PRO A 83 -6.06 6.33 -5.69
C PRO A 83 -4.65 6.58 -6.25
N ALA A 84 -4.27 5.82 -7.26
CA ALA A 84 -3.08 6.12 -8.03
C ALA A 84 -3.22 7.51 -8.66
N GLY A 85 -2.16 8.31 -8.61
CA GLY A 85 -2.12 9.67 -9.17
C GLY A 85 -2.87 10.75 -8.39
N GLY A 86 -3.66 10.39 -7.36
CA GLY A 86 -4.29 11.36 -6.46
C GLY A 86 -3.28 12.10 -5.57
N ASP A 87 -3.74 13.13 -4.85
CA ASP A 87 -2.87 14.05 -4.09
C ASP A 87 -1.90 13.32 -3.14
N GLN A 88 -2.38 12.34 -2.37
CA GLN A 88 -1.54 11.55 -1.47
C GLN A 88 -0.53 10.68 -2.23
N CYS A 89 -0.87 10.19 -3.42
CA CYS A 89 0.07 9.45 -4.27
C CYS A 89 1.20 10.36 -4.74
N GLN A 90 0.86 11.56 -5.24
CA GLN A 90 1.85 12.54 -5.71
C GLN A 90 2.72 13.04 -4.56
N GLU A 91 2.13 13.28 -3.39
CA GLU A 91 2.84 13.66 -2.18
C GLU A 91 3.85 12.58 -1.76
N ALA A 92 3.43 11.31 -1.68
CA ALA A 92 4.33 10.22 -1.33
C ALA A 92 5.50 10.10 -2.32
N ARG A 93 5.24 10.25 -3.62
CA ARG A 93 6.28 10.25 -4.65
C ARG A 93 7.27 11.39 -4.44
N ALA A 94 6.77 12.60 -4.21
CA ALA A 94 7.61 13.78 -3.96
C ALA A 94 8.51 13.61 -2.72
N ARG A 95 7.98 13.04 -1.63
CA ARG A 95 8.73 12.80 -0.38
C ARG A 95 9.96 11.89 -0.56
N ILE A 96 9.91 10.96 -1.51
CA ILE A 96 11.02 10.05 -1.82
C ILE A 96 11.78 10.43 -3.10
N GLY A 97 11.52 11.62 -3.66
CA GLY A 97 12.24 12.13 -4.84
C GLY A 97 11.83 11.51 -6.17
N LEU A 98 10.68 10.85 -6.26
CA LEU A 98 10.14 10.34 -7.52
C LEU A 98 9.44 11.44 -8.32
N PRO A 99 9.48 11.37 -9.67
CA PRO A 99 8.69 12.27 -10.52
C PRO A 99 7.19 12.03 -10.31
N PRO A 100 6.30 13.01 -10.58
CA PRO A 100 4.86 12.81 -10.54
C PRO A 100 4.42 11.61 -11.39
N LEU A 101 3.38 10.90 -10.95
CA LEU A 101 2.84 9.78 -11.71
C LEU A 101 2.13 10.32 -12.95
N ALA A 102 2.56 9.86 -14.13
CA ALA A 102 1.92 10.21 -15.39
C ALA A 102 0.50 9.58 -15.48
N PRO A 103 -0.43 10.21 -16.22
CA PRO A 103 -1.68 9.56 -16.58
C PRO A 103 -1.44 8.25 -17.34
N ALA A 104 -2.32 7.27 -17.14
CA ALA A 104 -2.33 6.05 -17.91
C ALA A 104 -2.48 6.39 -19.40
N ALA A 105 -1.57 5.88 -20.23
CA ALA A 105 -1.69 6.02 -21.67
C ALA A 105 -2.98 5.29 -22.09
N HIS A 106 -4.00 6.03 -22.49
CA HIS A 106 -5.20 5.43 -23.07
C HIS A 106 -4.74 4.83 -24.40
N GLY A 107 -4.48 3.52 -24.41
CA GLY A 107 -4.00 2.81 -25.59
C GLY A 107 -4.95 3.08 -26.74
N GLY A 108 -4.49 3.83 -27.74
CA GLY A 108 -5.09 3.81 -29.05
C GLY A 108 -5.07 2.37 -29.53
N LEU A 109 -6.25 1.85 -29.86
CA LEU A 109 -6.37 0.57 -30.54
C LEU A 109 -5.46 0.58 -31.79
N SER A 110 -4.70 -0.49 -31.97
CA SER A 110 -4.21 -0.94 -33.28
C SER A 110 -4.59 -2.39 -33.43
#